data_AF-A0A8T1R294-F1
#
_entry.id   AF-A0A8T1R294-F1
#
_cell.length_a   1.000
_cell.length_b   1.000
_cell.length_c   1.000
_cell.angle_alpha   90.00
_cell.angle_beta   90.00
_cell.angle_gamma   90.00
#
_symmetry.space_group_name_H-M   'P 1'
#
loop_
_entity.id
_entity.type
_entity.pdbx_description
1 polymer ?
#
loop_
_entity_poly.entity_id
_entity_poly.type
_entity_poly.pdbx_seq_one_letter_code
_entity_poly.pdbx_strand_id
1 'polypeptide(L)'
;MEFEADDPLSRMLWTSPDLYGDLLLLHNQIPFFVLEKLYDTSVYSKYREPLPFLAMRFFNNVMRRPQEVVDGYRNYKESCLHLLDLVRLSYLPREQEQQRKKGSGRDLRIIPCVSKLLRSGIKVNLVKESSFLSVRFKRGVIEMPGISIDDFMVSFLINCIVFEEERNNTTKHFMSYAHFLNCLVNSDKDVEYLSERRVIDNYVGSDGDLEKHVSHLGRSLLFGFDQFYLSNLFIGVEEYYRNDWNWQWASFKGTYFKTPWTFISAMAGLVLLVLTFLQT
;
A
#
# COMPACT_ATOMS: atom_id res chain seq x y z
N MET A 1 -4.84 29.86 -21.48
CA MET A 1 -5.17 29.30 -22.80
C MET A 1 -6.51 28.62 -22.63
N GLU A 2 -7.58 29.29 -23.02
CA GLU A 2 -8.92 28.69 -23.02
C GLU A 2 -8.99 27.80 -24.25
N PHE A 3 -9.17 26.50 -24.03
CA PHE A 3 -9.49 25.57 -25.11
C PHE A 3 -10.91 25.91 -25.60
N GLU A 4 -11.10 26.06 -26.91
CA GLU A 4 -12.43 26.22 -27.49
C GLU A 4 -13.29 25.00 -27.15
N ALA A 5 -14.57 25.22 -26.83
CA ALA A 5 -15.48 24.21 -26.29
C ALA A 5 -15.70 22.97 -27.19
N ASP A 6 -15.26 23.04 -28.45
CA ASP A 6 -15.35 21.98 -29.46
C ASP A 6 -13.99 21.41 -29.89
N ASP A 7 -12.88 21.73 -29.22
CA ASP A 7 -11.58 21.14 -29.53
C ASP A 7 -11.61 19.62 -29.27
N PRO A 8 -11.41 18.75 -30.29
CA PRO A 8 -11.36 17.31 -30.10
C PRO A 8 -10.31 16.88 -29.06
N LEU A 9 -9.22 17.62 -28.93
CA LEU A 9 -8.19 17.39 -27.91
C LEU A 9 -8.75 17.67 -26.51
N SER A 10 -9.59 18.68 -26.32
CA SER A 10 -10.24 18.93 -25.03
C SER A 10 -11.25 17.85 -24.64
N ARG A 11 -11.87 17.15 -25.60
CA ARG A 11 -12.72 15.99 -25.27
C ARG A 11 -11.85 14.76 -24.98
N MET A 12 -10.79 14.54 -25.75
CA MET A 12 -9.90 13.38 -25.66
C MET A 12 -8.97 13.42 -24.42
N LEU A 13 -8.38 14.57 -24.10
CA LEU A 13 -7.40 14.75 -23.01
C LEU A 13 -8.01 14.53 -21.61
N TRP A 14 -9.32 14.75 -21.45
CA TRP A 14 -10.01 14.67 -20.16
C TRP A 14 -10.83 13.39 -19.98
N THR A 15 -10.97 12.56 -21.01
CA THR A 15 -11.81 11.34 -20.95
C THR A 15 -11.07 10.02 -21.20
N SER A 16 -9.77 10.03 -21.51
CA SER A 16 -9.02 8.78 -21.75
C SER A 16 -8.14 8.40 -20.56
N PRO A 17 -8.50 7.33 -19.81
CA PRO A 17 -7.60 6.65 -18.87
C PRO A 17 -6.25 6.28 -19.50
N ASP A 18 -6.23 5.96 -20.80
CA ASP A 18 -5.05 5.53 -21.53
C ASP A 18 -3.97 6.62 -21.56
N LEU A 19 -4.37 7.89 -21.75
CA LEU A 19 -3.42 9.01 -21.72
C LEU A 19 -2.69 9.13 -20.38
N TYR A 20 -3.42 8.98 -19.27
CA TYR A 20 -2.81 9.04 -17.94
C TYR A 20 -1.82 7.90 -17.75
N GLY A 21 -2.19 6.69 -18.19
CA GLY A 21 -1.31 5.52 -18.16
C GLY A 21 -0.05 5.74 -18.98
N ASP A 22 -0.20 6.16 -20.24
CA ASP A 22 0.89 6.39 -21.18
C ASP A 22 1.90 7.42 -20.67
N LEU A 23 1.44 8.52 -20.06
CA LEU A 23 2.31 9.55 -19.49
C LEU A 23 3.08 9.09 -18.24
N LEU A 24 2.67 7.97 -17.63
CA LEU A 24 3.34 7.38 -16.46
C LEU A 24 4.11 6.10 -16.81
N LEU A 25 4.12 5.65 -18.07
CA LEU A 25 5.00 4.57 -18.51
C LEU A 25 6.46 5.00 -18.43
N LEU A 26 7.31 4.17 -17.81
CA LEU A 26 8.72 4.47 -17.57
C LEU A 26 9.48 4.73 -18.88
N HIS A 27 9.18 3.99 -19.94
CA HIS A 27 9.79 4.19 -21.26
C HIS A 27 9.30 5.45 -21.99
N ASN A 28 8.22 6.09 -21.52
CA ASN A 28 7.63 7.28 -22.12
C ASN A 28 7.91 8.55 -21.29
N GLN A 29 9.00 8.54 -20.51
CA GLN A 29 9.32 9.65 -19.62
C GLN A 29 10.18 10.71 -20.31
N ILE A 30 9.69 11.95 -20.29
CA ILE A 30 10.45 13.14 -20.64
C ILE A 30 11.08 13.71 -19.37
N PRO A 31 12.38 14.07 -19.37
CA PRO A 31 12.99 14.72 -18.21
C PRO A 31 12.22 15.98 -17.79
N PHE A 32 11.96 16.11 -16.49
CA PHE A 32 11.06 17.14 -15.96
C PHE A 32 11.54 18.56 -16.28
N PHE A 33 12.85 18.80 -16.29
CA PHE A 33 13.43 20.10 -16.66
C PHE A 33 13.08 20.53 -18.09
N VAL A 34 12.84 19.58 -19.01
CA VAL A 34 12.39 19.89 -20.37
C VAL A 34 10.94 20.36 -20.33
N LEU A 35 10.09 19.69 -19.55
CA LEU A 35 8.70 20.09 -19.34
C LEU A 35 8.61 21.47 -18.68
N GLU A 36 9.48 21.77 -17.72
CA GLU A 36 9.58 23.09 -17.10
C GLU A 36 9.91 24.17 -18.13
N LYS A 37 10.94 23.96 -18.96
CA LYS A 37 11.30 24.91 -20.03
C LYS A 37 10.19 25.11 -21.05
N LEU A 38 9.51 24.03 -21.45
CA LEU A 38 8.37 24.10 -22.37
C LEU A 38 7.22 24.88 -21.72
N TYR A 39 6.93 24.62 -20.45
CA TYR A 39 5.92 25.34 -19.69
C TYR A 39 6.29 26.83 -19.56
N ASP A 40 7.57 27.15 -19.32
CA ASP A 40 8.08 28.53 -19.18
C ASP A 40 7.94 29.32 -20.48
N THR A 41 8.15 28.65 -21.61
CA THR A 41 8.09 29.29 -22.93
C THR A 41 6.65 29.42 -23.44
N SER A 42 5.75 28.51 -23.06
CA SER A 42 4.38 28.45 -23.57
C SER A 42 3.38 29.31 -22.78
N VAL A 43 3.62 29.58 -21.50
CA VAL A 43 2.65 30.26 -20.63
C VAL A 43 3.12 31.66 -20.26
N TYR A 44 2.64 32.64 -21.03
CA TYR A 44 2.78 34.07 -20.72
C TYR A 44 1.65 34.52 -19.78
N SER A 45 1.78 34.28 -18.48
CA SER A 45 0.82 34.75 -17.47
C SER A 45 1.53 35.29 -16.22
N LYS A 46 0.99 36.40 -15.68
CA LYS A 46 1.43 37.00 -14.39
C LYS A 46 1.02 36.15 -13.18
N TYR A 47 -0.03 35.35 -13.33
CA TYR A 47 -0.50 34.40 -12.31
C TYR A 47 -0.29 33.00 -12.86
N ARG A 48 0.84 32.40 -12.48
CA ARG A 48 1.26 31.11 -12.99
C ARG A 48 1.41 30.13 -11.84
N GLU A 49 0.60 29.09 -11.90
CA GLU A 49 0.72 27.96 -10.99
C GLU A 49 1.98 27.16 -11.32
N PRO A 50 2.67 26.58 -10.32
CA PRO A 50 3.84 25.73 -10.58
C PRO A 50 3.49 24.48 -11.39
N LEU A 51 4.39 24.08 -12.29
CA LEU A 51 4.21 22.85 -13.09
C LEU A 51 3.95 21.60 -12.24
N PRO A 52 4.68 21.36 -11.13
CA PRO A 52 4.42 20.20 -10.28
C PRO A 52 2.98 20.17 -9.75
N PHE A 53 2.43 21.33 -9.38
CA PHE A 53 1.04 21.44 -8.93
C PHE A 53 0.05 21.12 -10.05
N LEU A 54 0.27 21.67 -11.25
CA LEU A 54 -0.59 21.40 -12.39
C LEU A 54 -0.55 19.93 -12.82
N ALA A 55 0.63 19.32 -12.87
CA ALA A 55 0.80 17.92 -13.18
C ALA A 55 0.10 17.04 -12.13
N MET A 56 0.29 17.33 -10.83
CA MET A 56 -0.40 16.59 -9.77
C MET A 56 -1.91 16.74 -9.85
N ARG A 57 -2.42 17.95 -10.12
CA ARG A 57 -3.86 18.18 -10.32
C ARG A 57 -4.39 17.40 -11.52
N PHE A 58 -3.64 17.33 -12.61
CA PHE A 58 -3.99 16.56 -13.80
C PHE A 58 -4.11 15.06 -13.49
N PHE A 59 -3.09 14.44 -12.89
CA PHE A 59 -3.13 13.02 -12.54
C PHE A 59 -4.12 12.72 -11.39
N ASN A 60 -4.51 13.70 -10.59
CA ASN A 60 -5.46 13.47 -9.50
C ASN A 60 -6.86 13.04 -9.98
N ASN A 61 -7.19 13.30 -11.25
CA ASN A 61 -8.45 12.85 -11.86
C ASN A 61 -8.60 11.32 -11.85
N VAL A 62 -7.48 10.59 -11.92
CA VAL A 62 -7.46 9.12 -11.84
C VAL A 62 -6.98 8.61 -10.48
N MET A 63 -6.00 9.29 -9.86
CA MET A 63 -5.39 8.81 -8.62
C MET A 63 -6.21 9.06 -7.34
N ARG A 64 -7.13 10.02 -7.36
CA ARG A 64 -8.00 10.37 -6.22
C ARG A 64 -7.24 10.59 -4.90
N ARG A 65 -6.06 11.22 -4.97
CA ARG A 65 -5.27 11.65 -3.79
C ARG A 65 -6.08 12.68 -2.97
N PRO A 66 -5.87 12.75 -1.65
CA PRO A 66 -6.43 13.83 -0.83
C PRO A 66 -6.00 15.20 -1.34
N GLN A 67 -6.92 16.18 -1.29
CA GLN A 67 -6.68 17.51 -1.84
C GLN A 67 -5.51 18.22 -1.16
N GLU A 68 -5.30 17.96 0.14
CA GLU A 68 -4.19 18.49 0.92
C GLU A 68 -2.83 18.05 0.37
N VAL A 69 -2.74 16.82 -0.16
CA VAL A 69 -1.52 16.33 -0.82
C VAL A 69 -1.28 17.11 -2.10
N VAL A 70 -2.31 17.26 -2.94
CA VAL A 70 -2.21 17.97 -4.23
C VAL A 70 -1.83 19.43 -4.01
N ASP A 71 -2.49 20.13 -3.09
CA ASP A 71 -2.19 21.53 -2.77
C ASP A 71 -0.79 21.73 -2.20
N GLY A 72 -0.24 20.70 -1.55
CA GLY A 72 1.17 20.70 -1.11
C GLY A 72 2.16 20.91 -2.25
N TYR A 73 1.81 20.56 -3.49
CA TYR A 73 2.67 20.74 -4.66
C TYR A 73 2.74 22.18 -5.18
N ARG A 74 1.90 23.10 -4.67
CA ARG A 74 2.03 24.54 -4.95
C ARG A 74 3.34 25.12 -4.42
N ASN A 75 3.91 24.49 -3.40
CA ASN A 75 5.19 24.89 -2.79
C ASN A 75 6.23 23.77 -2.92
N TYR A 76 6.14 22.96 -3.98
CA TYR A 76 7.07 21.87 -4.23
C TYR A 76 8.48 22.43 -4.48
N LYS A 77 9.45 22.00 -3.68
CA LYS A 77 10.85 22.46 -3.73
C LYS A 77 11.84 21.35 -4.07
N GLU A 78 11.38 20.11 -4.12
CA GLU A 78 12.21 18.95 -4.42
C GLU A 78 12.41 18.80 -5.93
N SER A 79 13.47 18.12 -6.35
CA SER A 79 13.66 17.78 -7.76
C SER A 79 13.00 16.43 -8.04
N CYS A 80 12.06 16.37 -8.98
CA CYS A 80 11.62 15.12 -9.59
C CYS A 80 12.28 14.96 -10.97
N LEU A 81 12.49 13.72 -11.39
CA LEU A 81 13.19 13.45 -12.65
C LEU A 81 12.30 13.55 -13.88
N HIS A 82 11.04 13.15 -13.74
CA HIS A 82 10.01 13.10 -14.79
C HIS A 82 8.63 12.92 -14.13
N LEU A 83 7.55 12.82 -14.91
CA LEU A 83 6.17 12.77 -14.41
C LEU A 83 5.90 11.55 -13.53
N LEU A 84 6.36 10.36 -13.93
CA LEU A 84 6.26 9.16 -13.09
C LEU A 84 6.93 9.34 -11.73
N ASP A 85 8.13 9.94 -11.68
CA ASP A 85 8.83 10.17 -10.41
C ASP A 85 8.12 11.22 -9.54
N LEU A 86 7.57 12.28 -10.15
CA LEU A 86 6.74 13.27 -9.44
C LEU A 86 5.53 12.61 -8.75
N VAL A 87 4.81 11.78 -9.50
CA VAL A 87 3.64 11.06 -8.99
C VAL A 87 4.04 10.05 -7.92
N ARG A 88 5.11 9.28 -8.15
CA ARG A 88 5.69 8.33 -7.19
C ARG A 88 6.02 9.00 -5.86
N LEU A 89 6.71 10.14 -5.91
CA LEU A 89 7.08 10.95 -4.74
C LEU A 89 5.85 11.40 -3.94
N SER A 90 4.70 11.59 -4.59
CA SER A 90 3.46 11.97 -3.91
C SER A 90 2.94 10.92 -2.94
N TYR A 91 3.29 9.65 -3.14
CA TYR A 91 2.91 8.54 -2.26
C TYR A 91 3.94 8.27 -1.16
N LEU A 92 5.16 8.79 -1.27
CA LEU A 92 6.17 8.48 -0.26
C LEU A 92 5.80 9.15 1.08
N PRO A 93 5.80 8.38 2.19
CA PRO A 93 5.52 8.94 3.50
C PRO A 93 6.64 9.92 3.91
N ARG A 94 6.28 11.20 4.09
CA ARG A 94 7.23 12.28 4.46
C ARG A 94 7.96 12.05 5.79
N GLU A 95 7.37 11.25 6.69
CA GLU A 95 7.83 11.09 8.08
C GLU A 95 8.68 9.82 8.32
N GLN A 96 8.74 8.88 7.36
CA GLN A 96 9.41 7.59 7.59
C GLN A 96 10.91 7.56 7.26
N GLU A 97 11.49 8.68 6.82
CA GLU A 97 12.95 8.78 6.67
C GLU A 97 13.72 8.65 8.00
N GLN A 98 13.06 8.79 9.14
CA GLN A 98 13.70 8.75 10.47
C GLN A 98 13.96 7.34 11.01
N GLN A 99 13.46 6.28 10.38
CA GLN A 99 13.76 4.89 10.79
C GLN A 99 14.69 4.17 9.81
N ARG A 100 15.69 4.88 9.25
CA ARG A 100 16.85 4.28 8.57
C ARG A 100 17.72 3.48 9.54
N LYS A 101 17.20 2.40 10.13
CA LYS A 101 18.05 1.32 10.63
C LYS A 101 18.42 0.48 9.42
N LYS A 102 19.71 0.40 9.11
CA LYS A 102 20.25 -0.59 8.16
C LYS A 102 19.81 -1.96 8.65
N GLY A 103 18.88 -2.59 7.95
CA GLY A 103 18.63 -4.02 8.15
C GLY A 103 19.92 -4.76 7.85
N SER A 104 20.33 -5.67 8.73
CA SER A 104 21.44 -6.56 8.43
C SER A 104 20.95 -7.64 7.46
N GLY A 105 21.46 -7.64 6.23
CA GLY A 105 21.40 -8.78 5.32
C GLY A 105 20.29 -8.72 4.26
N ARG A 106 20.60 -9.31 3.10
CA ARG A 106 19.75 -9.49 1.91
C ARG A 106 18.62 -10.51 2.10
N ASP A 107 18.21 -10.79 3.33
CA ASP A 107 17.15 -11.76 3.59
C ASP A 107 15.79 -11.08 3.51
N LEU A 108 15.09 -11.34 2.40
CA LEU A 108 13.67 -11.03 2.29
C LEU A 108 12.91 -11.87 3.31
N ARG A 109 12.55 -11.24 4.42
CA ARG A 109 11.64 -11.85 5.39
C ARG A 109 10.29 -12.07 4.71
N ILE A 110 9.70 -13.23 4.97
CA ILE A 110 8.37 -13.60 4.48
C ILE A 110 7.44 -13.64 5.69
N ILE A 111 6.30 -12.96 5.60
CA ILE A 111 5.21 -13.13 6.57
C ILE A 111 4.16 -14.09 6.00
N PRO A 112 3.39 -14.79 6.86
CA PRO A 112 2.26 -15.61 6.41
C PRO A 112 1.20 -14.78 5.66
N CYS A 113 0.47 -15.42 4.75
CA CYS A 113 -0.69 -14.80 4.10
C CYS A 113 -1.81 -14.45 5.08
N VAL A 114 -2.73 -13.59 4.65
CA VAL A 114 -3.84 -13.07 5.47
C VAL A 114 -4.62 -14.20 6.13
N SER A 115 -4.97 -15.26 5.40
CA SER A 115 -5.65 -16.43 5.96
C SER A 115 -4.92 -17.07 7.16
N LYS A 116 -3.58 -17.11 7.12
CA LYS A 116 -2.77 -17.65 8.22
C LYS A 116 -2.62 -16.64 9.37
N LEU A 117 -2.45 -15.36 9.06
CA LEU A 117 -2.39 -14.28 10.04
C LEU A 117 -3.68 -14.20 10.87
N LEU A 118 -4.83 -14.34 10.23
CA LEU A 118 -6.13 -14.35 10.92
C LEU A 118 -6.26 -15.51 11.91
N ARG A 119 -5.74 -16.69 11.55
CA ARG A 119 -5.74 -17.86 12.44
C ARG A 119 -4.86 -17.69 13.67
N SER A 120 -3.79 -16.88 13.58
CA SER A 120 -2.95 -16.52 14.73
C SER A 120 -3.45 -15.29 15.50
N GLY A 121 -4.64 -14.78 15.15
CA GLY A 121 -5.27 -13.64 15.82
C GLY A 121 -4.76 -12.28 15.35
N ILE A 122 -3.92 -12.23 14.32
CA ILE A 122 -3.51 -10.98 13.67
C ILE A 122 -4.63 -10.50 12.74
N LYS A 123 -5.02 -9.24 12.87
CA LYS A 123 -6.10 -8.64 12.05
C LYS A 123 -5.54 -7.62 11.08
N VAL A 124 -6.23 -7.41 9.96
CA VAL A 124 -5.97 -6.30 9.04
C VAL A 124 -7.13 -5.30 9.16
N ASN A 125 -6.80 -4.05 9.47
CA ASN A 125 -7.77 -2.99 9.64
C ASN A 125 -7.47 -1.82 8.69
N LEU A 126 -8.54 -1.30 8.07
CA LEU A 126 -8.50 -0.07 7.30
C LEU A 126 -8.14 1.12 8.20
N VAL A 127 -7.18 1.94 7.76
CA VAL A 127 -6.86 3.23 8.37
C VAL A 127 -6.95 4.34 7.32
N LYS A 128 -7.37 5.53 7.74
CA LYS A 128 -7.36 6.71 6.87
C LYS A 128 -5.98 7.37 6.93
N GLU A 129 -5.19 7.16 5.90
CA GLU A 129 -3.89 7.81 5.69
C GLU A 129 -3.86 8.41 4.28
N SER A 130 -2.96 9.36 4.05
CA SER A 130 -2.85 10.02 2.76
C SER A 130 -2.16 9.17 1.69
N SER A 131 -1.47 8.08 2.06
CA SER A 131 -0.78 7.18 1.14
C SER A 131 -1.05 5.73 1.51
N PHE A 132 -1.28 4.87 0.52
CA PHE A 132 -1.39 3.41 0.72
C PHE A 132 -0.08 2.78 1.22
N LEU A 133 1.05 3.47 1.07
CA LEU A 133 2.35 3.03 1.59
C LEU A 133 2.48 3.21 3.11
N SER A 134 1.53 3.90 3.77
CA SER A 134 1.58 4.16 5.22
C SER A 134 1.07 2.98 6.06
N VAL A 135 1.69 1.81 5.90
CA VAL A 135 1.33 0.59 6.62
C VAL A 135 2.05 0.51 7.97
N ARG A 136 1.34 0.08 9.03
CA ARG A 136 1.90 -0.09 10.37
C ARG A 136 1.42 -1.39 11.02
N PHE A 137 2.20 -1.90 11.97
CA PHE A 137 1.78 -3.00 12.83
C PHE A 137 1.81 -2.58 14.29
N LYS A 138 0.68 -2.76 14.99
CA LYS A 138 0.52 -2.42 16.40
C LYS A 138 -0.31 -3.49 17.09
N ARG A 139 0.26 -4.14 18.12
CA ARG A 139 -0.47 -5.05 19.04
C ARG A 139 -1.32 -6.11 18.33
N GLY A 140 -0.77 -6.79 17.32
CA GLY A 140 -1.50 -7.83 16.57
C GLY A 140 -2.45 -7.29 15.49
N VAL A 141 -2.37 -6.01 15.15
CA VAL A 141 -3.17 -5.41 14.08
C VAL A 141 -2.25 -4.78 13.04
N ILE A 142 -2.42 -5.19 11.78
CA ILE A 142 -1.89 -4.52 10.61
C ILE A 142 -2.86 -3.39 10.26
N GLU A 143 -2.42 -2.15 10.48
CA GLU A 143 -3.11 -0.94 10.03
C GLU A 143 -2.67 -0.67 8.59
N MET A 144 -3.60 -0.80 7.64
CA MET A 144 -3.32 -0.66 6.21
C MET A 144 -4.31 0.33 5.59
N PRO A 145 -3.83 1.37 4.89
CA PRO A 145 -4.71 2.28 4.18
C PRO A 145 -5.32 1.61 2.96
N GLY A 146 -6.53 2.05 2.59
CA GLY A 146 -7.25 1.52 1.44
C GLY A 146 -6.54 1.83 0.12
N ILE A 147 -6.51 0.87 -0.80
CA ILE A 147 -6.04 1.04 -2.17
C ILE A 147 -7.10 0.54 -3.15
N SER A 148 -7.46 1.34 -4.14
CA SER A 148 -8.25 0.89 -5.28
C SER A 148 -7.31 0.38 -6.35
N ILE A 149 -7.49 -0.88 -6.78
CA ILE A 149 -6.64 -1.52 -7.78
C ILE A 149 -7.48 -1.73 -9.05
N ASP A 150 -7.19 -0.93 -10.05
CA ASP A 150 -7.64 -1.06 -11.44
C ASP A 150 -6.43 -1.29 -12.37
N ASP A 151 -6.66 -1.45 -13.67
CA ASP A 151 -5.59 -1.66 -14.66
C ASP A 151 -4.55 -0.53 -14.66
N PHE A 152 -5.02 0.72 -14.45
CA PHE A 152 -4.14 1.89 -14.35
C PHE A 152 -3.21 1.78 -13.12
N MET A 153 -3.76 1.45 -11.94
CA MET A 153 -2.98 1.31 -10.72
C MET A 153 -1.98 0.15 -10.81
N VAL A 154 -2.38 -0.98 -11.41
CA VAL A 154 -1.46 -2.10 -11.66
C VAL A 154 -0.29 -1.65 -12.53
N SER A 155 -0.58 -0.98 -13.65
CA SER A 155 0.46 -0.44 -14.55
C SER A 155 1.36 0.57 -13.82
N PHE A 156 0.78 1.48 -13.05
CA PHE A 156 1.51 2.47 -12.27
C PHE A 156 2.45 1.83 -11.23
N LEU A 157 1.97 0.82 -10.49
CA LEU A 157 2.78 0.06 -9.53
C LEU A 157 3.95 -0.64 -10.22
N ILE A 158 3.72 -1.31 -11.35
CA ILE A 158 4.78 -1.98 -12.13
C ILE A 158 5.84 -0.96 -12.58
N ASN A 159 5.42 0.16 -13.17
CA ASN A 159 6.36 1.20 -13.63
C ASN A 159 7.17 1.80 -12.49
N CYS A 160 6.56 2.00 -11.31
CA CYS A 160 7.27 2.43 -10.12
C CYS A 160 8.26 1.38 -9.60
N ILE A 161 7.90 0.09 -9.62
CA ILE A 161 8.80 -1.00 -9.22
C ILE A 161 10.01 -1.07 -10.15
N VAL A 162 9.80 -1.05 -11.47
CA VAL A 162 10.90 -1.08 -12.46
C VAL A 162 11.79 0.16 -12.30
N PHE A 163 11.20 1.35 -12.12
CA PHE A 163 11.96 2.57 -11.86
C PHE A 163 12.81 2.48 -10.59
N GLU A 164 12.25 1.92 -9.51
CA GLU A 164 12.98 1.68 -8.28
C GLU A 164 14.09 0.64 -8.50
N GLU A 165 13.82 -0.46 -9.19
CA GLU A 165 14.77 -1.55 -9.48
C GLU A 165 16.01 -1.05 -10.25
N GLU A 166 15.80 -0.31 -11.34
CA GLU A 166 16.88 0.20 -12.20
C GLU A 166 17.78 1.24 -11.50
N ARG A 167 17.33 1.82 -10.38
CA ARG A 167 18.03 2.92 -9.69
C ARG A 167 18.49 2.54 -8.29
N ASN A 168 19.81 2.50 -8.11
CA ASN A 168 20.42 2.20 -6.81
C ASN A 168 20.22 3.30 -5.76
N ASN A 169 20.17 4.58 -6.17
CA ASN A 169 20.05 5.72 -5.26
C ASN A 169 18.60 6.15 -4.99
N THR A 170 17.64 5.27 -5.25
CA THR A 170 16.21 5.54 -5.09
C THR A 170 15.64 4.67 -3.98
N THR A 171 14.73 5.22 -3.18
CA THR A 171 14.04 4.46 -2.13
C THR A 171 13.27 3.29 -2.74
N LYS A 172 13.20 2.15 -2.06
CA LYS A 172 12.52 0.94 -2.57
C LYS A 172 11.12 0.75 -1.95
N HIS A 173 10.32 1.82 -1.86
CA HIS A 173 9.04 1.78 -1.14
C HIS A 173 7.98 1.00 -1.92
N PHE A 174 7.89 1.20 -3.23
CA PHE A 174 6.96 0.46 -4.07
C PHE A 174 7.34 -1.02 -4.15
N MET A 175 8.63 -1.33 -4.27
CA MET A 175 9.14 -2.70 -4.16
C MET A 175 8.79 -3.33 -2.79
N SER A 176 9.03 -2.61 -1.69
CA SER A 176 8.69 -3.09 -0.35
C SER A 176 7.20 -3.39 -0.17
N TYR A 177 6.35 -2.51 -0.70
CA TYR A 177 4.90 -2.66 -0.63
C TYR A 177 4.39 -3.79 -1.52
N ALA A 178 4.95 -3.95 -2.73
CA ALA A 178 4.63 -5.06 -3.61
C ALA A 178 5.02 -6.42 -3.00
N HIS A 179 6.19 -6.51 -2.35
CA HIS A 179 6.58 -7.70 -1.61
C HIS A 179 5.60 -8.01 -0.47
N PHE A 180 5.17 -6.97 0.24
CA PHE A 180 4.18 -7.10 1.31
C PHE A 180 2.81 -7.58 0.80
N LEU A 181 2.29 -6.98 -0.28
CA LEU A 181 1.06 -7.44 -0.93
C LEU A 181 1.17 -8.91 -1.38
N ASN A 182 2.30 -9.29 -1.99
CA ASN A 182 2.57 -10.65 -2.42
C ASN A 182 2.63 -11.65 -1.24
N CYS A 183 3.09 -11.22 -0.06
CA CYS A 183 3.00 -12.07 1.13
C CYS A 183 1.56 -12.22 1.63
N LEU A 184 0.78 -11.12 1.62
CA LEU A 184 -0.59 -11.11 2.14
C LEU A 184 -1.57 -11.91 1.28
N VAL A 185 -1.43 -11.81 -0.04
CA VAL A 185 -2.35 -12.39 -1.04
C VAL A 185 -1.70 -13.61 -1.66
N ASN A 186 -2.19 -14.81 -1.32
CA ASN A 186 -1.75 -16.07 -1.90
C ASN A 186 -2.92 -16.89 -2.47
N SER A 187 -4.15 -16.38 -2.37
CA SER A 187 -5.37 -17.01 -2.85
C SER A 187 -6.46 -15.96 -3.09
N ASP A 188 -7.46 -16.34 -3.88
CA ASP A 188 -8.71 -15.60 -4.06
C ASP A 188 -9.39 -15.25 -2.72
N LYS A 189 -9.38 -16.17 -1.75
CA LYS A 189 -9.94 -15.93 -0.40
C LYS A 189 -9.20 -14.85 0.38
N ASP A 190 -7.90 -14.70 0.17
CA ASP A 190 -7.13 -13.63 0.81
C ASP A 190 -7.53 -12.27 0.21
N VAL A 191 -7.78 -12.22 -1.10
CA VAL A 191 -8.29 -11.03 -1.81
C VAL A 191 -9.71 -10.69 -1.35
N GLU A 192 -10.60 -11.69 -1.30
CA GLU A 192 -11.98 -11.54 -0.85
C GLU A 192 -12.02 -10.90 0.55
N TYR A 193 -11.23 -11.43 1.50
CA TYR A 193 -11.14 -10.89 2.85
C TYR A 193 -10.67 -9.42 2.88
N LEU A 194 -9.62 -9.09 2.12
CA LEU A 194 -9.09 -7.72 2.07
C LEU A 194 -10.09 -6.74 1.42
N SER A 195 -10.89 -7.25 0.48
CA SER A 195 -11.97 -6.51 -0.19
C SER A 195 -13.16 -6.25 0.73
N GLU A 196 -13.60 -7.26 1.49
CA GLU A 196 -14.64 -7.09 2.51
C GLU A 196 -14.25 -6.04 3.57
N ARG A 197 -12.95 -5.96 3.88
CA ARG A 197 -12.40 -4.96 4.82
C ARG A 197 -12.17 -3.59 4.20
N ARG A 198 -12.43 -3.43 2.89
CA ARG A 198 -12.19 -2.21 2.10
C ARG A 198 -10.74 -1.72 2.18
N VAL A 199 -9.83 -2.65 2.43
CA VAL A 199 -8.38 -2.39 2.40
C VAL A 199 -7.88 -2.46 0.96
N ILE A 200 -8.48 -3.33 0.15
CA ILE A 200 -8.26 -3.38 -1.29
C ILE A 200 -9.62 -3.29 -1.97
N ASP A 201 -9.87 -2.26 -2.77
CA ASP A 201 -11.03 -2.26 -3.66
C ASP A 201 -10.60 -2.83 -5.03
N ASN A 202 -11.03 -4.05 -5.34
CA ASN A 202 -10.70 -4.75 -6.58
C ASN A 202 -11.59 -4.25 -7.75
N TYR A 203 -10.97 -3.62 -8.75
CA TYR A 203 -11.61 -3.20 -10.01
C TYR A 203 -10.99 -3.86 -11.26
N VAL A 204 -10.07 -4.82 -11.07
CA VAL A 204 -9.40 -5.53 -12.19
C VAL A 204 -10.28 -6.64 -12.75
N GLY A 205 -11.21 -7.17 -11.96
CA GLY A 205 -12.11 -8.25 -12.37
C GLY A 205 -12.41 -9.19 -11.21
N SER A 206 -12.15 -10.48 -11.39
CA SER A 206 -12.33 -11.45 -10.32
C SER A 206 -11.21 -11.36 -9.26
N ASP A 207 -11.46 -11.90 -8.08
CA ASP A 207 -10.45 -11.99 -7.02
C ASP A 207 -9.23 -12.83 -7.45
N GLY A 208 -9.47 -13.84 -8.30
CA GLY A 208 -8.39 -14.63 -8.90
C GLY A 208 -7.55 -13.87 -9.93
N ASP A 209 -8.11 -12.85 -10.58
CA ASP A 209 -7.33 -12.01 -11.50
C ASP A 209 -6.41 -11.08 -10.72
N LEU A 210 -6.93 -10.44 -9.65
CA LEU A 210 -6.12 -9.62 -8.76
C LEU A 210 -5.01 -10.43 -8.07
N GLU A 211 -5.29 -11.65 -7.61
CA GLU A 211 -4.26 -12.56 -7.08
C GLU A 211 -3.12 -12.75 -8.07
N LYS A 212 -3.42 -13.04 -9.36
CA LYS A 212 -2.39 -13.19 -10.40
C LYS A 212 -1.57 -11.92 -10.60
N HIS A 213 -2.21 -10.75 -10.60
CA HIS A 213 -1.50 -9.47 -10.71
C HIS A 213 -0.55 -9.25 -9.54
N VAL A 214 -1.00 -9.51 -8.31
CA VAL A 214 -0.16 -9.40 -7.11
C VAL A 214 1.01 -10.40 -7.15
N SER A 215 0.74 -11.64 -7.52
CA SER A 215 1.76 -12.67 -7.74
C SER A 215 2.79 -12.24 -8.80
N HIS A 216 2.34 -11.59 -9.88
CA HIS A 216 3.22 -11.03 -10.91
C HIS A 216 4.08 -9.88 -10.38
N LEU A 217 3.52 -8.97 -9.56
CA LEU A 217 4.29 -7.91 -8.88
C LEU A 217 5.41 -8.50 -8.00
N GLY A 218 5.15 -9.62 -7.32
CA GLY A 218 6.11 -10.29 -6.44
C GLY A 218 7.27 -10.99 -7.15
N ARG A 219 7.07 -11.47 -8.38
CA ARG A 219 8.10 -12.23 -9.13
C ARG A 219 9.36 -11.42 -9.41
N SER A 220 9.23 -10.11 -9.66
CA SER A 220 10.37 -9.22 -9.91
C SER A 220 11.18 -8.94 -8.64
N LEU A 221 10.69 -9.33 -7.46
CA LEU A 221 11.28 -9.00 -6.16
C LEU A 221 12.13 -10.13 -5.57
N LEU A 222 12.37 -11.22 -6.31
CA LEU A 222 13.12 -12.39 -5.85
C LEU A 222 14.60 -12.09 -5.52
N PHE A 223 15.13 -10.97 -6.00
CA PHE A 223 16.45 -10.47 -5.68
C PHE A 223 16.33 -9.46 -4.54
N GLY A 224 16.53 -9.93 -3.30
CA GLY A 224 16.39 -9.10 -2.09
C GLY A 224 17.12 -7.75 -2.18
N PHE A 225 16.52 -6.72 -1.58
CA PHE A 225 16.99 -5.34 -1.65
C PHE A 225 17.24 -4.76 -0.25
N ASP A 226 18.31 -3.97 -0.11
CA ASP A 226 18.85 -3.54 1.18
C ASP A 226 17.99 -2.52 1.95
N GLN A 227 17.04 -1.85 1.26
CA GLN A 227 16.20 -0.80 1.84
C GLN A 227 14.73 -1.25 1.89
N PHE A 228 14.30 -1.77 3.04
CA PHE A 228 12.94 -2.25 3.23
C PHE A 228 12.23 -1.47 4.36
N TYR A 229 11.37 -0.51 4.01
CA TYR A 229 10.74 0.38 5.00
C TYR A 229 9.77 -0.39 5.93
N LEU A 230 9.23 -1.51 5.47
CA LEU A 230 8.35 -2.40 6.23
C LEU A 230 9.11 -3.39 7.12
N SER A 231 10.44 -3.27 7.28
CA SER A 231 11.26 -4.21 8.05
C SER A 231 10.75 -4.37 9.48
N ASN A 232 10.47 -3.25 10.16
CA ASN A 232 9.95 -3.28 11.53
C ASN A 232 8.54 -3.90 11.60
N LEU A 233 7.73 -3.73 10.56
CA LEU A 233 6.41 -4.37 10.47
C LEU A 233 6.58 -5.89 10.38
N PHE A 234 7.46 -6.38 9.52
CA PHE A 234 7.70 -7.81 9.32
C PHE A 234 8.27 -8.45 10.59
N ILE A 235 9.24 -7.80 11.24
CA ILE A 235 9.80 -8.26 12.52
C ILE A 235 8.69 -8.33 13.58
N GLY A 236 7.87 -7.30 13.72
CA GLY A 236 6.78 -7.28 14.69
C GLY A 236 5.72 -8.36 14.42
N VAL A 237 5.37 -8.60 13.16
CA VAL A 237 4.45 -9.68 12.75
C VAL A 237 5.06 -11.04 13.07
N GLU A 238 6.33 -11.27 12.74
CA GLU A 238 7.03 -12.53 13.02
C GLU A 238 7.12 -12.81 14.52
N GLU A 239 7.52 -11.81 15.32
CA GLU A 239 7.58 -11.91 16.79
C GLU A 239 6.21 -12.21 17.38
N TYR A 240 5.16 -11.52 16.93
CA TYR A 240 3.80 -11.76 17.41
C TYR A 240 3.31 -13.16 17.01
N TYR A 241 3.61 -13.59 15.78
CA TYR A 241 3.19 -14.87 15.23
C TYR A 241 3.87 -16.05 15.93
N ARG A 242 5.16 -15.91 16.27
CA ARG A 242 5.95 -16.95 16.99
C ARG A 242 5.66 -17.00 18.48
N ASN A 243 5.12 -15.94 19.06
CA ASN A 243 4.75 -15.92 20.47
C ASN A 243 3.44 -16.70 20.68
N ASP A 244 3.58 -18.01 20.89
CA ASP A 244 2.49 -19.01 21.05
C ASP A 244 1.39 -18.59 22.03
N TRP A 245 1.71 -17.74 23.01
CA TRP A 245 0.73 -17.25 23.99
C TRP A 245 -0.41 -16.46 23.35
N ASN A 246 -0.14 -15.71 22.28
CA ASN A 246 -1.15 -14.92 21.59
C ASN A 246 -2.07 -15.81 20.74
N TRP A 247 -1.50 -16.83 20.07
CA TRP A 247 -2.29 -17.90 19.43
C TRP A 247 -3.21 -18.54 20.48
N GLN A 248 -2.64 -18.95 21.62
CA GLN A 248 -3.34 -19.71 22.66
C GLN A 248 -4.47 -18.91 23.24
N TRP A 249 -4.23 -17.63 23.51
CA TRP A 249 -5.25 -16.73 24.02
C TRP A 249 -6.32 -16.39 22.98
N ALA A 250 -5.97 -16.17 21.70
CA ALA A 250 -6.94 -15.88 20.64
C ALA A 250 -7.86 -17.09 20.36
N SER A 251 -7.28 -18.29 20.29
CA SER A 251 -8.02 -19.54 20.11
C SER A 251 -8.87 -19.88 21.34
N PHE A 252 -8.32 -19.74 22.55
CA PHE A 252 -9.06 -19.90 23.79
C PHE A 252 -10.25 -18.92 23.84
N LYS A 253 -10.02 -17.64 23.54
CA LYS A 253 -11.09 -16.65 23.51
C LYS A 253 -12.16 -17.00 22.48
N GLY A 254 -11.75 -17.40 21.27
CA GLY A 254 -12.66 -17.80 20.21
C GLY A 254 -13.51 -19.03 20.53
N THR A 255 -12.99 -19.97 21.31
CA THR A 255 -13.65 -21.25 21.62
C THR A 255 -14.54 -21.14 22.87
N TYR A 256 -14.06 -20.43 23.90
CA TYR A 256 -14.78 -20.32 25.17
C TYR A 256 -15.77 -19.15 25.21
N PHE A 257 -15.48 -18.02 24.57
CA PHE A 257 -16.36 -16.83 24.64
C PHE A 257 -17.34 -16.70 23.46
N LYS A 258 -17.27 -17.56 22.43
CA LYS A 258 -18.32 -17.63 21.39
C LYS A 258 -19.59 -18.33 21.88
N THR A 259 -19.46 -19.25 22.82
CA THR A 259 -20.56 -20.02 23.39
C THR A 259 -20.57 -19.78 24.90
N PRO A 260 -21.45 -18.90 25.42
CA PRO A 260 -21.50 -18.58 26.85
C PRO A 260 -21.55 -19.84 27.73
N TRP A 261 -22.23 -20.88 27.25
CA TRP A 261 -22.41 -22.17 27.90
C TRP A 261 -21.11 -22.95 28.12
N THR A 262 -20.15 -22.93 27.18
CA THR A 262 -18.88 -23.69 27.33
C THR A 262 -17.97 -23.05 28.37
N PHE A 263 -18.01 -21.72 28.48
CA PHE A 263 -17.31 -21.00 29.54
C PHE A 263 -17.93 -21.26 30.92
N ILE A 264 -19.25 -21.21 31.03
CA ILE A 264 -19.96 -21.48 32.29
C ILE A 264 -19.73 -22.92 32.77
N SER A 265 -19.77 -23.92 31.87
CA SER A 265 -19.51 -25.31 32.24
C SER A 265 -18.08 -25.55 32.69
N ALA A 266 -17.10 -24.92 32.02
CA ALA A 266 -15.70 -25.00 32.42
C ALA A 266 -15.45 -24.35 33.79
N MET A 267 -16.08 -23.21 34.06
CA MET A 267 -15.99 -22.53 35.35
C MET A 267 -16.66 -23.34 36.47
N ALA A 268 -17.83 -23.91 36.22
CA ALA A 268 -18.52 -24.77 37.18
C ALA A 268 -17.70 -26.01 37.52
N GLY A 269 -17.08 -26.65 36.51
CA GLY A 269 -16.17 -27.77 36.71
C GLY A 269 -14.93 -27.40 37.53
N LEU A 270 -14.32 -26.24 37.27
CA LEU A 270 -13.18 -25.73 38.03
C LEU A 270 -13.55 -25.46 39.50
N VAL A 271 -14.71 -24.83 39.74
CA VAL A 271 -15.23 -24.57 41.10
C VAL A 271 -15.47 -25.87 41.86
N LEU A 272 -16.09 -26.87 41.21
CA LEU A 272 -16.31 -28.19 41.81
C LEU A 272 -14.98 -28.87 42.16
N LEU A 273 -13.98 -28.80 41.29
CA LEU A 273 -12.64 -29.33 41.54
C LEU A 273 -11.97 -28.68 42.76
N VAL A 274 -12.02 -27.35 42.85
CA VAL A 274 -11.47 -26.59 43.99
C VAL A 274 -12.19 -26.94 45.28
N LEU A 275 -13.53 -27.05 45.24
CA LEU A 275 -14.33 -27.46 46.41
C LEU A 275 -13.98 -28.88 46.86
N THR A 276 -13.81 -29.83 45.94
CA THR A 276 -13.40 -31.21 46.30
C THR A 276 -12.01 -31.26 46.93
N PHE A 277 -11.06 -30.43 46.48
CA PHE A 277 -9.73 -30.35 47.08
C PHE A 277 -9.72 -29.68 48.46
N LEU A 278 -10.64 -28.74 48.72
CA LEU A 278 -10.78 -28.09 50.03
C LEU A 278 -11.60 -28.93 51.03
N GLN A 279 -12.39 -29.88 50.56
CA GLN A 279 -13.14 -30.83 51.39
C GLN A 279 -12.35 -32.09 51.79
N THR A 280 -11.11 -32.24 51.32
CA THR A 280 -10.19 -33.33 51.69
C THR A 280 -9.14 -32.81 52.66
#